data_AF-A0AAD7JQS9-F1
#
_entry.id   AF-A0AAD7JQS9-F1
#
_cell.length_a   1.000
_cell.length_b   1.000
_cell.length_c   1.000
_cell.angle_alpha   90.00
_cell.angle_beta   90.00
_cell.angle_gamma   90.00
#
_symmetry.space_group_name_H-M   'P 1'
#
loop_
_entity.id
_entity.type
_entity.pdbx_description
1 polymer ?
#
loop_
_entity_poly.entity_id
_entity_poly.type
_entity_poly.pdbx_seq_one_letter_code
_entity_poly.pdbx_strand_id
1 'polypeptide(L)'
;MQRGKLETLAERARGSSAERISLRQALKCYKLDPSDLEGLVCIESPERDVERAAWKKYGGPAGFASHLEKGCNDTSSAPPLYTWEPLFTAASAYHKKISTPVSLPSFAEIYQHFPTQLGILEQTFISIKCQWLWDAAMRVLSFPVNISDSQWSHLTEAEKLAALSELLPFARTYPRRPASLPPASPSFNMFREVLKRPNMRARLVLFECFGGRRLWCWDANYMNELFAALIGIIEEHGCGEEGWASARWEVYDAHSTQLDGLAYRNRRWYDGASDWLRGNMDLPGEHAMTTRQDNMSAFGRWYNSLLPPE
;
A
#
# COMPACT_ATOMS: atom_id res chain seq x y z
N MET A 1 6.44 47.76 -26.52
CA MET A 1 6.26 46.52 -27.32
C MET A 1 7.31 45.46 -26.95
N GLN A 2 7.51 45.15 -25.65
CA GLN A 2 8.44 44.09 -25.20
C GLN A 2 8.01 43.33 -23.92
N ARG A 3 6.83 43.63 -23.35
CA ARG A 3 6.31 42.88 -22.18
C ARG A 3 5.60 41.57 -22.56
N GLY A 4 5.02 41.49 -23.77
CA GLY A 4 4.28 40.32 -24.24
C GLY A 4 5.13 39.14 -24.74
N LYS A 5 6.47 39.24 -24.75
CA LYS A 5 7.37 38.14 -25.17
C LYS A 5 7.98 37.34 -24.01
N LEU A 6 7.90 37.85 -22.78
CA LEU A 6 8.42 37.16 -21.59
C LEU A 6 7.37 36.25 -20.93
N GLU A 7 6.08 36.59 -21.00
CA GLU A 7 4.99 35.74 -20.48
C GLU A 7 4.79 34.46 -21.33
N THR A 8 5.09 34.50 -22.64
CA THR A 8 4.93 33.36 -23.54
C THR A 8 5.97 32.25 -23.34
N LEU A 9 7.11 32.55 -22.69
CA LEU A 9 8.12 31.54 -22.32
C LEU A 9 7.84 30.91 -20.96
N ALA A 10 7.20 31.65 -20.03
CA ALA A 10 6.80 31.13 -18.73
C ALA A 10 5.56 30.22 -18.79
N GLU A 11 4.66 30.42 -19.75
CA GLU A 11 3.49 29.54 -19.95
C GLU A 11 3.80 28.25 -20.72
N ARG A 12 4.87 28.20 -21.50
CA ARG A 12 5.32 26.96 -22.17
C ARG A 12 5.99 25.95 -21.24
N ALA A 13 6.37 26.35 -20.02
CA ALA A 13 6.95 25.47 -19.01
C ALA A 13 5.90 24.77 -18.12
N ARG A 14 4.60 25.06 -18.28
CA ARG A 14 3.50 24.49 -17.48
C ARG A 14 2.79 23.28 -18.09
N GLY A 15 3.35 22.70 -19.15
CA GLY A 15 2.83 21.49 -19.79
C GLY A 15 3.75 20.30 -19.58
N SER A 16 3.28 19.29 -18.84
CA SER A 16 3.98 18.07 -18.41
C SER A 16 4.74 18.25 -17.10
N SER A 17 4.13 17.75 -16.01
CA SER A 17 4.85 17.43 -14.77
C SER A 17 5.90 16.37 -15.13
N ALA A 18 7.10 16.80 -15.50
CA ALA A 18 8.20 15.88 -15.77
C ALA A 18 8.43 15.06 -14.50
N GLU A 19 8.24 13.74 -14.61
CA GLU A 19 8.56 12.80 -13.54
C GLU A 19 10.02 13.03 -13.12
N ARG A 20 10.22 13.23 -11.82
CA ARG A 20 11.54 13.45 -11.24
C ARG A 20 12.06 12.12 -10.70
N ILE A 21 13.34 11.87 -10.90
CA ILE A 21 14.02 10.66 -10.42
C ILE A 21 15.15 11.05 -9.47
N SER A 22 15.30 10.27 -8.38
CA SER A 22 16.40 10.49 -7.42
C SER A 22 17.75 10.10 -8.02
N LEU A 23 18.84 10.74 -7.57
CA LEU A 23 20.21 10.41 -8.01
C LEU A 23 20.54 8.92 -7.86
N ARG A 24 20.12 8.30 -6.75
CA ARG A 24 20.37 6.86 -6.50
C ARG A 24 19.65 5.97 -7.52
N GLN A 25 18.41 6.32 -7.88
CA GLN A 25 17.66 5.59 -8.91
C GLN A 25 18.26 5.82 -10.29
N ALA A 26 18.69 7.04 -10.62
CA ALA A 26 19.37 7.36 -11.87
C ALA A 26 20.62 6.49 -12.07
N LEU A 27 21.52 6.44 -11.08
CA LEU A 27 22.74 5.62 -11.13
C LEU A 27 22.40 4.13 -11.31
N LYS A 28 21.41 3.62 -10.56
CA LYS A 28 21.04 2.19 -10.56
C LYS A 28 20.33 1.76 -11.85
N CYS A 29 19.30 2.49 -12.26
CA CYS A 29 18.41 2.10 -13.37
C CYS A 29 19.05 2.39 -14.72
N TYR A 30 19.78 3.49 -14.86
CA TYR A 30 20.42 3.90 -16.10
C TYR A 30 21.89 3.46 -16.20
N LYS A 31 22.41 2.75 -15.19
CA LYS A 31 23.81 2.28 -15.11
C LYS A 31 24.81 3.41 -15.35
N LEU A 32 24.50 4.58 -14.80
CA LEU A 32 25.33 5.76 -14.89
C LEU A 32 26.30 5.81 -13.72
N ASP A 33 27.47 6.40 -13.96
CA ASP A 33 28.42 6.75 -12.93
C ASP A 33 28.15 8.19 -12.46
N PRO A 34 28.55 8.58 -11.24
CA PRO A 34 28.35 9.94 -10.75
C PRO A 34 28.89 11.03 -11.70
N SER A 35 30.00 10.75 -12.39
CA SER A 35 30.60 11.64 -13.39
C SER A 35 29.71 11.85 -14.63
N ASP A 36 28.86 10.89 -15.00
CA ASP A 36 27.95 11.02 -16.14
C ASP A 36 26.80 12.00 -15.85
N LEU A 37 26.59 12.31 -14.56
CA LEU A 37 25.56 13.21 -14.06
C LEU A 37 26.14 14.55 -13.61
N GLU A 38 27.43 14.83 -13.91
CA GLU A 38 28.04 16.14 -13.66
C GLU A 38 27.29 17.24 -14.42
N GLY A 39 26.59 18.10 -13.68
CA GLY A 39 25.67 19.12 -14.22
C GLY A 39 24.20 18.89 -13.87
N LEU A 40 23.82 17.69 -13.41
CA LEU A 40 22.49 17.34 -12.92
C LEU A 40 22.45 17.27 -11.38
N VAL A 41 23.17 18.18 -10.71
CA VAL A 41 23.54 18.17 -9.28
C VAL A 41 22.38 18.53 -8.34
N CYS A 42 21.18 18.03 -8.60
CA CYS A 42 20.04 18.13 -7.69
C CYS A 42 19.69 16.76 -7.13
N ILE A 43 19.20 16.73 -5.89
CA ILE A 43 18.75 15.50 -5.18
C ILE A 43 17.74 14.71 -6.05
N GLU A 44 16.98 15.45 -6.86
CA GLU A 44 16.06 14.94 -7.86
C GLU A 44 16.29 15.66 -9.18
N SER A 45 16.41 14.91 -10.27
CA SER A 45 16.52 15.47 -11.64
C SER A 45 15.31 15.04 -12.48
N PRO A 46 14.89 15.82 -13.48
CA PRO A 46 13.91 15.36 -14.46
C PRO A 46 14.42 14.06 -15.11
N GLU A 47 13.60 13.03 -15.15
CA GLU A 47 14.02 11.72 -15.68
C GLU A 47 14.54 11.82 -17.12
N ARG A 48 13.96 12.71 -17.92
CA ARG A 48 14.38 12.97 -19.30
C ARG A 48 15.83 13.45 -19.43
N ASP A 49 16.34 14.19 -18.46
CA ASP A 49 17.72 14.66 -18.50
C ASP A 49 18.70 13.53 -18.12
N VAL A 50 18.29 12.66 -17.19
CA VAL A 50 19.02 11.42 -16.86
C VAL A 50 19.05 10.47 -18.05
N GLU A 51 17.93 10.30 -18.76
CA GLU A 51 17.82 9.49 -19.97
C GLU A 51 18.76 10.00 -21.07
N ARG A 52 18.82 11.32 -21.29
CA ARG A 52 19.76 11.92 -22.25
C ARG A 52 21.21 11.71 -21.85
N ALA A 53 21.54 11.75 -20.56
CA ALA A 53 22.88 11.43 -20.08
C ALA A 53 23.24 9.97 -20.38
N ALA A 54 22.31 9.03 -20.16
CA ALA A 54 22.47 7.64 -20.55
C ALA A 54 22.68 7.47 -22.06
N TRP A 55 21.87 8.14 -22.88
CA TRP A 55 22.07 8.11 -24.33
C TRP A 55 23.44 8.65 -24.74
N LYS A 56 23.93 9.71 -24.10
CA LYS A 56 25.28 10.22 -24.39
C LYS A 56 26.35 9.17 -24.06
N LYS A 57 26.24 8.46 -22.92
CA LYS A 57 27.17 7.39 -22.50
C LYS A 57 27.14 6.21 -23.46
N TYR A 58 25.95 5.78 -23.88
CA TYR A 58 25.77 4.53 -24.62
C TYR A 58 25.64 4.70 -26.14
N GLY A 59 25.90 5.89 -26.69
CA GLY A 59 25.88 6.10 -28.15
C GLY A 59 24.48 6.27 -28.76
N GLY A 60 23.56 6.87 -28.00
CA GLY A 60 22.19 7.18 -28.38
C GLY A 60 21.15 6.23 -27.78
N PRO A 61 19.86 6.41 -28.11
CA PRO A 61 18.78 5.56 -27.61
C PRO A 61 18.96 4.08 -27.96
N ALA A 62 19.41 3.79 -29.20
CA ALA A 62 19.63 2.42 -29.67
C ALA A 62 20.78 1.73 -28.90
N GLY A 63 21.89 2.42 -28.68
CA GLY A 63 23.01 1.85 -27.94
C GLY A 63 22.70 1.66 -26.45
N PHE A 64 21.87 2.54 -25.86
CA PHE A 64 21.35 2.33 -24.51
C PHE A 64 20.42 1.12 -24.41
N ALA A 65 19.49 0.94 -25.36
CA ALA A 65 18.63 -0.24 -25.43
C ALA A 65 19.45 -1.53 -25.53
N SER A 66 20.44 -1.59 -26.43
CA SER A 66 21.33 -2.74 -26.54
C SER A 66 22.17 -3.00 -25.28
N HIS A 67 22.52 -1.96 -24.51
CA HIS A 67 23.19 -2.13 -23.23
C HIS A 67 22.29 -2.83 -22.18
N LEU A 68 21.02 -2.43 -22.12
CA LEU A 68 20.05 -3.04 -21.20
C LEU A 68 19.77 -4.51 -21.55
N GLU A 69 19.69 -4.83 -22.84
CA GLU A 69 19.53 -6.22 -23.32
C GLU A 69 20.75 -7.09 -22.95
N LYS A 70 21.97 -6.57 -23.09
CA LYS A 70 23.19 -7.29 -22.69
C LYS A 70 23.24 -7.54 -21.17
N GLY A 71 22.85 -6.54 -20.38
CA GLY A 71 22.82 -6.65 -18.92
C GLY A 71 21.82 -7.69 -18.38
N CYS A 72 20.75 -8.00 -19.11
CA CYS A 72 19.83 -9.09 -18.75
C CYS A 72 20.45 -10.48 -19.00
N ASN A 73 21.32 -10.61 -20.01
CA ASN A 73 21.91 -11.89 -20.40
C ASN A 73 23.11 -12.30 -19.52
N ASP A 74 23.82 -11.35 -18.91
CA ASP A 74 25.02 -11.65 -18.09
C ASP A 74 24.70 -12.18 -16.68
N THR A 75 23.43 -12.18 -16.26
CA THR A 75 22.99 -12.69 -14.94
C THR A 75 22.73 -14.21 -14.88
N SER A 76 23.05 -14.98 -15.94
CA SER A 76 22.70 -16.40 -16.06
C SER A 76 23.55 -17.41 -15.27
N SER A 77 24.44 -17.00 -14.36
CA SER A 77 25.32 -17.92 -13.61
C SER A 77 24.97 -18.11 -12.11
N ALA A 78 23.78 -17.71 -11.66
CA ALA A 78 23.25 -18.06 -10.33
C ALA A 78 21.99 -18.93 -10.46
N PRO A 79 21.75 -19.93 -9.59
CA PRO A 79 20.56 -20.77 -9.66
C PRO A 79 19.30 -19.94 -9.38
N PRO A 80 18.13 -20.28 -9.97
CA PRO A 80 17.00 -19.37 -10.04
C PRO A 80 16.26 -19.33 -8.69
N LEU A 81 16.66 -18.39 -7.84
CA LEU A 81 15.75 -17.74 -6.90
C LEU A 81 15.55 -16.33 -7.44
N TYR A 82 14.31 -16.05 -7.87
CA TYR A 82 13.81 -14.83 -8.52
C TYR A 82 14.08 -14.74 -10.04
N THR A 83 13.01 -14.96 -10.82
CA THR A 83 12.93 -14.61 -12.24
C THR A 83 12.97 -13.09 -12.39
N TRP A 84 14.11 -12.57 -12.83
CA TRP A 84 14.29 -11.19 -13.27
C TRP A 84 14.09 -11.11 -14.78
N GLU A 85 13.00 -10.51 -15.25
CA GLU A 85 12.87 -9.88 -16.58
C GLU A 85 11.75 -8.83 -16.56
N PRO A 86 11.78 -7.74 -17.36
CA PRO A 86 12.85 -6.76 -17.56
C PRO A 86 12.41 -5.37 -17.03
N LEU A 87 13.21 -4.75 -16.15
CA LEU A 87 12.96 -3.44 -15.54
C LEU A 87 13.33 -2.26 -16.47
N PHE A 88 12.77 -2.23 -17.68
CA PHE A 88 12.81 -1.04 -18.52
C PHE A 88 11.48 -0.78 -19.20
N THR A 89 10.55 -0.21 -18.45
CA THR A 89 9.36 0.44 -19.02
C THR A 89 9.83 1.77 -19.63
N ALA A 90 9.64 1.95 -20.94
CA ALA A 90 9.90 3.23 -21.59
C ALA A 90 9.11 4.36 -20.90
N ALA A 91 9.70 5.57 -20.83
CA ALA A 91 9.11 6.73 -20.15
C ALA A 91 7.61 6.92 -20.49
N SER A 92 6.79 7.31 -19.51
CA SER A 92 5.32 7.42 -19.63
C SER A 92 4.86 8.28 -20.81
N ALA A 93 5.73 9.18 -21.30
CA ALA A 93 5.56 10.00 -22.50
C ALA A 93 5.34 9.22 -23.81
N TYR A 94 5.66 7.92 -23.89
CA TYR A 94 5.46 7.09 -25.09
C TYR A 94 4.15 6.29 -25.10
N HIS A 95 3.35 6.35 -24.02
CA HIS A 95 2.06 5.67 -23.97
C HIS A 95 0.99 6.49 -24.71
N LYS A 96 0.52 5.97 -25.86
CA LYS A 96 -0.59 6.53 -26.62
C LYS A 96 -1.86 6.45 -25.76
N LYS A 97 -2.34 7.59 -25.25
CA LYS A 97 -3.58 7.67 -24.47
C LYS A 97 -4.76 7.22 -25.33
N ILE A 98 -5.26 6.01 -25.10
CA ILE A 98 -6.55 5.56 -25.60
C ILE A 98 -7.58 5.97 -24.55
N SER A 99 -8.34 7.01 -24.85
CA SER A 99 -9.45 7.46 -24.02
C SER A 99 -10.76 7.04 -24.68
N THR A 100 -11.39 6.00 -24.16
CA THR A 100 -12.83 5.77 -24.33
C THR A 100 -13.43 5.42 -22.96
N PRO A 101 -14.47 6.16 -22.50
CA PRO A 101 -15.19 5.77 -21.30
C PRO A 101 -16.15 4.64 -21.67
N VAL A 102 -15.81 3.41 -21.27
CA VAL A 102 -16.74 2.29 -21.29
C VAL A 102 -17.62 2.40 -20.07
N SER A 103 -18.91 2.66 -20.27
CA SER A 103 -19.91 2.57 -19.20
C SER A 103 -20.06 1.09 -18.85
N LEU A 104 -19.50 0.68 -17.71
CA LEU A 104 -19.62 -0.68 -17.22
C LEU A 104 -21.05 -0.94 -16.69
N PRO A 105 -21.66 -2.09 -16.99
CA PRO A 105 -22.95 -2.47 -16.42
C PRO A 105 -22.83 -2.64 -14.89
N SER A 106 -23.94 -2.44 -14.18
CA SER A 106 -23.96 -2.62 -12.73
C SER A 106 -23.72 -4.09 -12.39
N PHE A 107 -22.87 -4.35 -11.39
CA PHE A 107 -22.49 -5.69 -10.95
C PHE A 107 -23.69 -6.63 -10.67
N ALA A 108 -24.87 -6.07 -10.40
CA ALA A 108 -26.08 -6.84 -10.08
C ALA A 108 -26.68 -7.62 -11.26
N GLU A 109 -26.41 -7.22 -12.52
CA GLU A 109 -27.08 -7.81 -13.69
C GLU A 109 -26.40 -9.10 -14.22
N ILE A 110 -25.17 -9.38 -13.81
CA ILE A 110 -24.38 -10.50 -14.36
C ILE A 110 -24.69 -11.86 -13.69
N TYR A 111 -25.33 -11.89 -12.51
CA TYR A 111 -25.33 -13.07 -11.62
C TYR A 111 -26.65 -13.86 -11.51
N GLN A 112 -27.66 -13.66 -12.37
CA GLN A 112 -29.03 -14.13 -12.07
C GLN A 112 -29.36 -15.62 -12.31
N HIS A 113 -28.52 -16.47 -12.94
CA HIS A 113 -29.04 -17.76 -13.45
C HIS A 113 -28.42 -19.09 -12.97
N PHE A 114 -27.29 -19.13 -12.29
CA PHE A 114 -26.84 -20.31 -11.54
C PHE A 114 -25.93 -19.83 -10.41
N PRO A 115 -25.94 -20.42 -9.19
CA PRO A 115 -24.94 -20.08 -8.20
C PRO A 115 -23.58 -20.51 -8.75
N THR A 116 -22.81 -19.55 -9.24
CA THR A 116 -21.42 -19.75 -9.61
C THR A 116 -20.66 -20.22 -8.36
N GLN A 117 -19.51 -20.87 -8.53
CA GLN A 117 -18.68 -21.26 -7.38
C GLN A 117 -18.32 -20.04 -6.50
N LEU A 118 -18.19 -18.85 -7.11
CA LEU A 118 -18.07 -17.59 -6.40
C LEU A 118 -19.29 -17.26 -5.53
N GLY A 119 -20.51 -17.47 -6.03
CA GLY A 119 -21.73 -17.28 -5.24
C GLY A 119 -21.80 -18.22 -4.04
N ILE A 120 -21.32 -19.47 -4.15
CA ILE A 120 -21.23 -20.39 -3.00
C ILE A 120 -20.24 -19.87 -1.96
N LEU A 121 -19.07 -19.37 -2.38
CA LEU A 121 -18.10 -18.78 -1.47
C LEU A 121 -18.67 -17.52 -0.80
N GLU A 122 -19.33 -16.64 -1.53
CA GLU A 122 -20.00 -15.46 -0.97
C GLU A 122 -20.97 -15.84 0.14
N GLN A 123 -21.87 -16.80 -0.11
CA GLN A 123 -22.79 -17.31 0.90
C GLN A 123 -22.06 -17.90 2.11
N THR A 124 -20.88 -18.49 1.89
CA THR A 124 -20.05 -18.99 2.98
C THR A 124 -19.51 -17.85 3.84
N PHE A 125 -18.98 -16.77 3.25
CA PHE A 125 -18.57 -15.56 3.99
C PHE A 125 -19.72 -14.90 4.74
N ILE A 126 -20.92 -14.84 4.14
CA ILE A 126 -22.15 -14.37 4.79
C ILE A 126 -22.46 -15.21 6.02
N SER A 127 -22.46 -16.55 5.88
CA SER A 127 -22.82 -17.47 6.95
C SER A 127 -21.90 -17.38 8.17
N ILE A 128 -20.61 -17.09 7.95
CA ILE A 128 -19.63 -16.86 9.03
C ILE A 128 -19.57 -15.38 9.48
N LYS A 129 -20.53 -14.55 9.06
CA LYS A 129 -20.65 -13.12 9.41
C LYS A 129 -19.42 -12.28 9.03
N CYS A 130 -18.75 -12.63 7.93
CA CYS A 130 -17.55 -11.96 7.43
C CYS A 130 -17.76 -11.31 6.04
N GLN A 131 -18.97 -10.80 5.77
CA GLN A 131 -19.29 -10.14 4.49
C GLN A 131 -18.31 -9.00 4.15
N TRP A 132 -17.91 -8.22 5.15
CA TRP A 132 -16.97 -7.11 4.95
C TRP A 132 -15.64 -7.59 4.33
N LEU A 133 -15.18 -8.79 4.69
CA LEU A 133 -13.92 -9.36 4.21
C LEU A 133 -14.06 -9.85 2.78
N TRP A 134 -15.21 -10.43 2.42
CA TRP A 134 -15.56 -10.73 1.04
C TRP A 134 -15.53 -9.47 0.17
N ASP A 135 -16.21 -8.40 0.59
CA ASP A 135 -16.26 -7.14 -0.16
C ASP A 135 -14.86 -6.53 -0.33
N ALA A 136 -14.04 -6.56 0.73
CA ALA A 136 -12.66 -6.09 0.70
C ALA A 136 -11.79 -6.94 -0.23
N ALA A 137 -11.86 -8.27 -0.14
CA ALA A 137 -11.10 -9.19 -0.98
C ALA A 137 -11.50 -9.05 -2.45
N MET A 138 -12.79 -8.97 -2.76
CA MET A 138 -13.28 -8.76 -4.11
C MET A 138 -12.81 -7.42 -4.67
N ARG A 139 -12.75 -6.37 -3.86
CA ARG A 139 -12.16 -5.08 -4.27
C ARG A 139 -10.69 -5.22 -4.63
N VAL A 140 -9.90 -5.91 -3.79
CA VAL A 140 -8.48 -6.17 -4.03
C VAL A 140 -8.25 -6.99 -5.31
N LEU A 141 -9.07 -8.03 -5.55
CA LEU A 141 -8.95 -8.88 -6.73
C LEU A 141 -9.51 -8.23 -8.02
N SER A 142 -10.39 -7.24 -7.88
CA SER A 142 -10.97 -6.50 -9.02
C SER A 142 -10.10 -5.33 -9.47
N PHE A 143 -9.39 -4.72 -8.52
CA PHE A 143 -8.49 -3.61 -8.75
C PHE A 143 -7.10 -3.99 -8.25
N PRO A 144 -6.27 -4.67 -9.06
CA PRO A 144 -4.87 -4.87 -8.69
C PRO A 144 -4.23 -3.49 -8.55
N VAL A 145 -4.12 -3.01 -7.31
CA VAL A 145 -3.66 -1.66 -7.01
C VAL A 145 -2.18 -1.58 -7.36
N ASN A 146 -1.89 -0.98 -8.51
CA ASN A 146 -0.70 -0.17 -8.79
C ASN A 146 0.65 -0.75 -8.34
N ILE A 147 0.81 -2.06 -8.38
CA ILE A 147 2.15 -2.65 -8.40
C ILE A 147 2.59 -2.48 -9.84
N SER A 148 3.65 -1.70 -10.05
CA SER A 148 4.29 -1.41 -11.34
C SER A 148 4.74 -2.66 -12.12
N ASP A 149 4.46 -3.85 -11.59
CA ASP A 149 4.62 -5.12 -12.26
C ASP A 149 3.47 -5.30 -13.25
N SER A 150 3.76 -4.95 -14.49
CA SER A 150 3.00 -5.22 -15.73
C SER A 150 2.55 -6.68 -15.94
N GLN A 151 2.76 -7.57 -14.96
CA GLN A 151 2.47 -9.00 -15.00
C GLN A 151 1.18 -9.41 -14.30
N TRP A 152 0.47 -8.51 -13.61
CA TRP A 152 -0.88 -8.81 -13.12
C TRP A 152 -1.88 -8.66 -14.26
N SER A 153 -1.80 -9.56 -15.25
CA SER A 153 -2.95 -9.88 -16.07
C SER A 153 -4.14 -10.15 -15.15
N HIS A 154 -5.32 -9.62 -15.50
CA HIS A 154 -6.54 -9.83 -14.73
C HIS A 154 -6.66 -11.30 -14.30
N LEU A 155 -6.77 -11.54 -12.99
CA LEU A 155 -6.93 -12.89 -12.46
C LEU A 155 -8.13 -13.53 -13.13
N THR A 156 -7.94 -14.76 -13.62
CA THR A 156 -9.03 -15.58 -14.14
C THR A 156 -10.04 -15.86 -13.02
N GLU A 157 -11.27 -16.21 -13.38
CA GLU A 157 -12.30 -16.56 -12.38
C GLU A 157 -11.85 -17.72 -11.49
N ALA A 158 -11.16 -18.72 -12.06
CA ALA A 158 -10.57 -19.83 -11.32
C ALA A 158 -9.50 -19.38 -10.32
N GLU A 159 -8.64 -18.43 -10.69
CA GLU A 159 -7.63 -17.86 -9.77
C GLU A 159 -8.27 -17.02 -8.66
N LYS A 160 -9.32 -16.25 -8.97
CA LYS A 160 -10.09 -15.53 -7.93
C LYS A 160 -10.73 -16.50 -6.95
N LEU A 161 -11.33 -17.57 -7.45
CA LEU A 161 -11.93 -18.61 -6.62
C LEU A 161 -10.89 -19.27 -5.71
N ALA A 162 -9.71 -19.62 -6.24
CA ALA A 162 -8.62 -20.19 -5.47
C ALA A 162 -8.14 -19.21 -4.39
N ALA A 163 -7.90 -17.95 -4.75
CA ALA A 163 -7.50 -16.89 -3.81
C ALA A 163 -8.52 -16.73 -2.68
N LEU A 164 -9.82 -16.61 -3.00
CA LEU A 164 -10.87 -16.45 -2.00
C LEU A 164 -10.99 -17.69 -1.09
N SER A 165 -10.79 -18.88 -1.65
CA SER A 165 -10.78 -20.12 -0.88
C SER A 165 -9.63 -20.17 0.13
N GLU A 166 -8.46 -19.65 -0.24
CA GLU A 166 -7.31 -19.50 0.69
C GLU A 166 -7.57 -18.47 1.80
N LEU A 167 -8.46 -17.50 1.58
CA LEU A 167 -8.80 -16.48 2.59
C LEU A 167 -9.75 -17.01 3.68
N LEU A 168 -10.54 -18.04 3.38
CA LEU A 168 -11.55 -18.57 4.31
C LEU A 168 -11.01 -18.96 5.70
N PRO A 169 -9.87 -19.66 5.82
CA PRO A 169 -9.27 -19.95 7.12
C PRO A 169 -8.97 -18.69 7.92
N PHE A 170 -8.47 -17.63 7.27
CA PHE A 170 -8.20 -16.33 7.91
C PHE A 170 -9.49 -15.64 8.34
N ALA A 171 -10.55 -15.71 7.52
CA ALA A 171 -11.84 -15.10 7.83
C ALA A 171 -12.36 -15.49 9.22
N ARG A 172 -12.13 -16.73 9.63
CA ARG A 172 -12.54 -17.25 10.95
C ARG A 172 -11.71 -16.71 12.12
N THR A 173 -10.54 -16.16 11.86
CA THR A 173 -9.66 -15.56 12.87
C THR A 173 -9.97 -14.08 13.13
N TYR A 174 -10.71 -13.43 12.23
CA TYR A 174 -11.12 -12.05 12.45
C TYR A 174 -12.19 -12.01 13.55
N PRO A 175 -12.11 -11.06 14.49
CA PRO A 175 -13.18 -10.85 15.42
C PRO A 175 -14.46 -10.44 14.67
N ARG A 176 -15.61 -10.51 15.36
CA ARG A 176 -16.83 -9.97 14.79
C ARG A 176 -16.73 -8.45 14.66
N ARG A 177 -17.09 -7.92 13.50
CA ARG A 177 -17.22 -6.48 13.30
C ARG A 177 -18.53 -5.97 13.94
N PRO A 178 -18.49 -4.90 14.75
CA PRO A 178 -19.70 -4.28 15.29
C PRO A 178 -20.64 -3.84 14.17
N ALA A 179 -21.94 -4.08 14.34
CA ALA A 179 -22.94 -3.68 13.34
C ALA A 179 -23.24 -2.18 13.38
N SER A 180 -22.98 -1.53 14.50
CA SER A 180 -23.17 -0.10 14.73
C SER A 180 -21.93 0.51 15.36
N LEU A 181 -21.70 1.79 15.09
CA LEU A 181 -20.66 2.55 15.78
C LEU A 181 -20.99 2.66 17.27
N PRO A 182 -19.97 2.63 18.15
CA PRO A 182 -20.16 2.93 19.57
C PRO A 182 -20.78 4.32 19.77
N PRO A 183 -21.63 4.48 20.82
CA PRO A 183 -22.23 5.76 21.15
C PRO A 183 -21.15 6.83 21.37
N ALA A 184 -21.50 8.09 21.11
CA ALA A 184 -20.59 9.19 21.36
C ALA A 184 -20.35 9.34 22.88
N SER A 185 -19.09 9.26 23.28
CA SER A 185 -18.62 9.52 24.64
C SER A 185 -17.42 10.46 24.62
N PRO A 186 -17.03 11.08 25.76
CA PRO A 186 -15.83 11.90 25.82
C PRO A 186 -14.57 11.15 25.33
N SER A 187 -14.35 9.90 25.77
CA SER A 187 -13.20 9.08 25.32
C SER A 187 -13.27 8.75 23.82
N PHE A 188 -14.41 8.31 23.30
CA PHE A 188 -14.56 8.01 21.86
C PHE A 188 -14.41 9.26 20.99
N ASN A 189 -14.89 10.42 21.46
CA ASN A 189 -14.72 11.67 20.73
C ASN A 189 -13.24 12.06 20.65
N MET A 190 -12.51 12.00 21.76
CA MET A 190 -11.07 12.26 21.78
C MET A 190 -10.31 11.29 20.87
N PHE A 191 -10.62 9.99 20.95
CA PHE A 191 -10.04 8.96 20.09
C PHE A 191 -10.30 9.20 18.60
N ARG A 192 -11.54 9.51 18.23
CA ARG A 192 -11.90 9.83 16.83
C ARG A 192 -11.21 11.10 16.36
N GLU A 193 -11.03 12.11 17.21
CA GLU A 193 -10.24 13.29 16.88
C GLU A 193 -8.76 12.95 16.65
N VAL A 194 -8.17 12.01 17.38
CA VAL A 194 -6.83 11.50 17.07
C VAL A 194 -6.80 10.79 15.71
N LEU A 195 -7.77 9.90 15.43
CA LEU A 195 -7.86 9.20 14.14
C LEU A 195 -8.09 10.14 12.93
N LYS A 196 -8.77 11.27 13.12
CA LYS A 196 -9.06 12.31 12.11
C LYS A 196 -7.92 13.30 11.85
N ARG A 197 -6.79 13.22 12.54
CA ARG A 197 -5.64 14.10 12.31
C ARG A 197 -4.77 13.82 11.06
N PRO A 198 -5.05 12.89 10.11
CA PRO A 198 -4.04 12.53 9.14
C PRO A 198 -3.95 13.59 8.03
N ASN A 199 -3.00 14.52 8.20
CA ASN A 199 -2.31 15.14 7.07
C ASN A 199 -1.05 14.30 6.78
N MET A 200 -1.25 13.25 5.98
CA MET A 200 -0.50 11.97 5.94
C MET A 200 0.99 12.03 5.59
N ARG A 201 1.57 13.16 5.18
CA ARG A 201 3.02 13.21 4.85
C ARG A 201 3.90 13.62 6.02
N ALA A 202 3.34 14.31 7.01
CA ALA A 202 4.14 14.82 8.14
C ALA A 202 4.35 13.80 9.26
N ARG A 203 3.57 12.71 9.28
CA ARG A 203 3.47 11.77 10.41
C ARG A 203 3.73 10.31 10.02
N LEU A 204 4.18 10.08 8.79
CA LEU A 204 4.66 8.78 8.36
C LEU A 204 6.17 8.77 8.40
N VAL A 205 6.74 7.84 9.16
CA VAL A 205 8.19 7.62 9.19
C VAL A 205 8.50 6.43 8.31
N LEU A 206 9.56 6.59 7.51
CA LEU A 206 10.11 5.49 6.72
C LEU A 206 11.04 4.68 7.61
N PHE A 207 10.60 3.50 8.02
CA PHE A 207 11.36 2.58 8.85
C PHE A 207 12.10 1.57 7.97
N GLU A 208 13.43 1.50 8.09
CA GLU A 208 14.23 0.49 7.41
C GLU A 208 14.23 -0.80 8.22
N CYS A 209 13.51 -1.79 7.72
CA CYS A 209 13.39 -3.11 8.32
C CYS A 209 14.60 -3.97 7.99
N PHE A 210 14.76 -5.07 8.73
CA PHE A 210 15.73 -6.11 8.39
C PHE A 210 15.55 -6.56 6.93
N GLY A 211 16.66 -6.63 6.19
CA GLY A 211 16.65 -6.88 4.75
C GLY A 211 16.49 -5.64 3.86
N GLY A 212 16.64 -4.43 4.40
CA GLY A 212 16.70 -3.17 3.63
C GLY A 212 15.35 -2.74 3.04
N ARG A 213 14.25 -3.39 3.47
CA ARG A 213 12.90 -2.98 3.09
C ARG A 213 12.52 -1.73 3.87
N ARG A 214 11.84 -0.81 3.20
CA ARG A 214 11.35 0.41 3.83
C ARG A 214 9.84 0.31 3.99
N LEU A 215 9.38 0.39 5.22
CA LEU A 215 7.95 0.38 5.56
C LEU A 215 7.55 1.75 6.09
N TRP A 216 6.35 2.18 5.72
CA TRP A 216 5.75 3.36 6.30
C TRP A 216 5.01 2.96 7.58
N CYS A 217 5.24 3.69 8.66
CA CYS A 217 4.50 3.53 9.90
C CYS A 217 4.06 4.88 10.44
N TRP A 218 3.04 4.89 11.29
CA TRP A 218 2.71 6.07 12.08
C TRP A 218 3.88 6.47 12.99
N ASP A 219 4.10 7.77 13.17
CA ASP A 219 5.16 8.27 14.03
C ASP A 219 4.87 8.01 15.52
N ALA A 220 5.93 7.97 16.33
CA ALA A 220 5.83 7.62 17.75
C ALA A 220 4.94 8.57 18.58
N ASN A 221 4.86 9.86 18.22
CA ASN A 221 4.00 10.80 18.94
C ASN A 221 2.53 10.53 18.63
N TYR A 222 2.21 10.29 17.36
CA TYR A 222 0.86 9.86 16.98
C TYR A 222 0.46 8.56 17.69
N MET A 223 1.37 7.58 17.73
CA MET A 223 1.12 6.32 18.44
C MET A 223 0.85 6.52 19.93
N ASN A 224 1.58 7.41 20.60
CA ASN A 224 1.33 7.74 22.00
C ASN A 224 -0.04 8.42 22.21
N GLU A 225 -0.42 9.36 21.35
CA GLU A 225 -1.75 9.99 21.40
C GLU A 225 -2.85 8.95 21.19
N LEU A 226 -2.66 8.03 20.24
CA LEU A 226 -3.60 6.96 19.93
C LEU A 226 -3.76 5.98 21.10
N PHE A 227 -2.64 5.52 21.68
CA PHE A 227 -2.69 4.62 22.85
C PHE A 227 -3.32 5.30 24.06
N ALA A 228 -2.98 6.57 24.35
CA ALA A 228 -3.61 7.30 25.44
C ALA A 228 -5.13 7.40 25.25
N ALA A 229 -5.61 7.62 24.02
CA ALA A 229 -7.04 7.67 23.74
C ALA A 229 -7.73 6.30 23.85
N LEU A 230 -7.07 5.23 23.39
CA LEU A 230 -7.56 3.86 23.53
C LEU A 230 -7.65 3.42 25.00
N ILE A 231 -6.67 3.80 25.83
CA ILE A 231 -6.70 3.57 27.28
C ILE A 231 -7.91 4.25 27.89
N GLY A 232 -8.18 5.51 27.54
CA GLY A 232 -9.38 6.22 28.01
C GLY A 232 -10.69 5.52 27.62
N ILE A 233 -10.76 4.89 26.44
CA ILE A 233 -11.92 4.05 26.05
C ILE A 233 -12.01 2.80 26.93
N ILE A 234 -10.90 2.11 27.18
CA ILE A 234 -10.87 0.90 28.02
C ILE A 234 -11.28 1.24 29.46
N GLU A 235 -10.80 2.34 30.01
CA GLU A 235 -11.15 2.78 31.37
C GLU A 235 -12.63 3.17 31.49
N GLU A 236 -13.21 3.81 30.47
CA GLU A 236 -14.59 4.29 30.50
C GLU A 236 -15.62 3.20 30.11
N HIS A 237 -15.31 2.37 29.10
CA HIS A 237 -16.26 1.44 28.46
C HIS A 237 -15.82 -0.04 28.55
N GLY A 238 -14.64 -0.31 29.11
CA GLY A 238 -14.10 -1.66 29.24
C GLY A 238 -13.58 -2.28 27.93
N CYS A 239 -13.30 -3.58 27.98
CA CYS A 239 -12.76 -4.33 26.83
C CYS A 239 -13.82 -4.98 25.92
N GLY A 240 -15.11 -4.82 26.24
CA GLY A 240 -16.23 -5.44 25.54
C GLY A 240 -16.63 -4.75 24.22
N GLU A 241 -17.79 -5.12 23.69
CA GLU A 241 -18.34 -4.56 22.44
C GLU A 241 -18.61 -3.05 22.52
N GLU A 242 -18.86 -2.49 23.70
CA GLU A 242 -19.08 -1.05 23.87
C GLU A 242 -17.77 -0.24 23.98
N GLY A 243 -16.64 -0.91 24.24
CA GLY A 243 -15.34 -0.28 24.42
C GLY A 243 -14.30 -0.74 23.40
N TRP A 244 -13.22 -1.35 23.89
CA TRP A 244 -12.06 -1.72 23.08
C TRP A 244 -12.39 -2.56 21.84
N ALA A 245 -13.27 -3.56 21.97
CA ALA A 245 -13.55 -4.50 20.89
C ALA A 245 -14.16 -3.81 19.66
N SER A 246 -14.84 -2.68 19.86
CA SER A 246 -15.30 -1.80 18.78
C SER A 246 -14.25 -0.79 18.34
N ALA A 247 -13.55 -0.15 19.29
CA ALA A 247 -12.53 0.84 18.97
C ALA A 247 -11.42 0.29 18.06
N ARG A 248 -11.01 -0.97 18.25
CA ARG A 248 -9.99 -1.62 17.41
C ARG A 248 -10.36 -1.69 15.92
N TRP A 249 -11.66 -1.76 15.60
CA TRP A 249 -12.13 -1.72 14.21
C TRP A 249 -11.99 -0.34 13.59
N GLU A 250 -12.25 0.72 14.36
CA GLU A 250 -12.01 2.11 13.90
C GLU A 250 -10.52 2.33 13.62
N VAL A 251 -9.61 1.76 14.45
CA VAL A 251 -8.17 1.82 14.17
C VAL A 251 -7.80 1.00 12.94
N TYR A 252 -8.34 -0.21 12.78
CA TYR A 252 -8.13 -1.04 11.59
C TYR A 252 -8.53 -0.30 10.31
N ASP A 253 -9.70 0.35 10.30
CA ASP A 253 -10.18 1.10 9.14
C ASP A 253 -9.26 2.29 8.82
N ALA A 254 -8.82 3.03 9.86
CA ALA A 254 -7.89 4.13 9.71
C ALA A 254 -6.53 3.65 9.18
N HIS A 255 -5.99 2.56 9.73
CA HIS A 255 -4.70 1.98 9.33
C HIS A 255 -4.75 1.44 7.90
N SER A 256 -5.75 0.62 7.57
CA SER A 256 -5.92 0.02 6.24
C SER A 256 -6.10 1.05 5.13
N THR A 257 -6.70 2.20 5.44
CA THR A 257 -6.87 3.31 4.49
C THR A 257 -5.58 4.11 4.28
N GLN A 258 -4.73 4.25 5.32
CA GLN A 258 -3.59 5.17 5.32
C GLN A 258 -2.23 4.51 5.04
N LEU A 259 -2.06 3.27 5.46
CA LEU A 259 -0.77 2.58 5.49
C LEU A 259 -0.81 1.31 4.64
N ASP A 260 -1.31 0.23 5.23
CA ASP A 260 -1.47 -1.07 4.58
C ASP A 260 -2.66 -1.80 5.21
N GLY A 261 -3.31 -2.61 4.41
CA GLY A 261 -4.51 -3.36 4.79
C GLY A 261 -4.54 -4.69 4.06
N LEU A 262 -5.75 -5.21 3.81
CA LEU A 262 -5.91 -6.44 3.04
C LEU A 262 -5.35 -6.28 1.62
N ALA A 263 -4.43 -7.16 1.24
CA ALA A 263 -3.78 -7.21 -0.05
C ALA A 263 -3.56 -8.65 -0.50
N TYR A 264 -3.57 -8.89 -1.81
CA TYR A 264 -3.23 -10.17 -2.42
C TYR A 264 -1.98 -10.00 -3.28
N ARG A 265 -0.85 -10.56 -2.84
CA ARG A 265 0.47 -10.40 -3.50
C ARG A 265 1.17 -11.75 -3.54
N ASN A 266 1.93 -12.05 -4.60
CA ASN A 266 2.65 -13.32 -4.73
C ASN A 266 1.77 -14.57 -4.45
N ARG A 267 0.51 -14.52 -4.91
CA ARG A 267 -0.51 -15.56 -4.65
C ARG A 267 -0.73 -15.88 -3.18
N ARG A 268 -0.68 -14.86 -2.31
CA ARG A 268 -0.95 -14.97 -0.88
C ARG A 268 -1.67 -13.73 -0.37
N TRP A 269 -2.53 -13.92 0.62
CA TRP A 269 -3.15 -12.83 1.35
C TRP A 269 -2.22 -12.28 2.41
N TYR A 270 -2.23 -10.95 2.53
CA TYR A 270 -1.59 -10.18 3.58
C TYR A 270 -2.61 -9.19 4.12
N ASP A 271 -2.58 -8.95 5.42
CA ASP A 271 -3.37 -7.88 6.02
C ASP A 271 -2.54 -7.19 7.10
N GLY A 272 -1.88 -6.11 6.72
CA GLY A 272 -1.03 -5.33 7.63
C GLY A 272 -1.82 -4.62 8.73
N ALA A 273 -3.14 -4.46 8.58
CA ALA A 273 -3.99 -3.88 9.61
C ALA A 273 -4.55 -4.94 10.56
N SER A 274 -4.54 -6.23 10.21
CA SER A 274 -5.15 -7.31 11.00
C SER A 274 -4.62 -7.42 12.43
N ASP A 275 -3.35 -7.04 12.66
CA ASP A 275 -2.78 -6.98 14.00
C ASP A 275 -3.58 -6.03 14.91
N TRP A 276 -4.21 -4.99 14.35
CA TRP A 276 -5.08 -4.11 15.12
C TRP A 276 -6.28 -4.81 15.75
N LEU A 277 -6.73 -5.87 15.09
CA LEU A 277 -7.89 -6.65 15.50
C LEU A 277 -7.55 -7.72 16.52
N ARG A 278 -6.27 -8.09 16.64
CA ARG A 278 -5.77 -8.98 17.68
C ARG A 278 -5.70 -8.22 19.00
N GLY A 279 -6.12 -8.88 20.08
CA GLY A 279 -6.11 -8.37 21.43
C GLY A 279 -4.71 -8.16 21.96
N ASN A 280 -4.29 -9.06 22.83
CA ASN A 280 -2.96 -9.01 23.39
C ASN A 280 -1.89 -9.07 22.28
N MET A 281 -0.86 -8.24 22.39
CA MET A 281 0.12 -7.95 21.34
C MET A 281 1.45 -8.68 21.53
N ASP A 282 1.46 -9.75 22.33
CA ASP A 282 2.64 -10.54 22.69
C ASP A 282 3.24 -11.38 21.54
N LEU A 283 3.07 -10.99 20.27
CA LEU A 283 3.69 -11.71 19.16
C LEU A 283 5.16 -11.28 19.01
N PRO A 284 6.15 -12.15 19.30
CA PRO A 284 7.52 -11.91 18.90
C PRO A 284 7.59 -11.98 17.36
N GLY A 285 7.87 -10.86 16.70
CA GLY A 285 8.04 -10.86 15.26
C GLY A 285 8.41 -9.50 14.67
N GLU A 286 9.04 -9.52 13.49
CA GLU A 286 9.46 -8.32 12.75
C GLU A 286 8.30 -7.34 12.45
N HIS A 287 7.05 -7.84 12.45
CA HIS A 287 5.84 -7.03 12.21
C HIS A 287 5.44 -6.15 13.40
N ALA A 288 5.80 -6.52 14.63
CA ALA A 288 5.51 -5.72 15.82
C ALA A 288 6.17 -4.32 15.77
N MET A 289 7.30 -4.21 15.06
CA MET A 289 8.02 -2.94 14.92
C MET A 289 7.29 -1.92 14.03
N THR A 290 6.47 -2.37 13.07
CA THR A 290 5.90 -1.48 12.04
C THR A 290 4.46 -1.09 12.28
N THR A 291 3.67 -1.92 12.96
CA THR A 291 2.23 -1.68 13.09
C THR A 291 1.87 -0.98 14.40
N ARG A 292 2.53 -1.31 15.52
CA ARG A 292 2.03 -0.87 16.83
C ARG A 292 3.04 -0.28 17.81
N GLN A 293 4.35 -0.59 17.74
CA GLN A 293 5.36 0.02 18.64
C GLN A 293 4.97 0.01 20.13
N ASP A 294 4.13 -0.95 20.52
CA ASP A 294 3.49 -1.03 21.83
C ASP A 294 4.51 -1.23 22.95
N ASN A 295 5.54 -2.03 22.70
CA ASN A 295 6.65 -2.20 23.62
C ASN A 295 7.63 -1.00 23.64
N MET A 296 7.55 -0.11 22.65
CA MET A 296 8.45 1.03 22.52
C MET A 296 8.02 2.24 23.36
N SER A 297 6.75 2.33 23.76
CA SER A 297 6.24 3.44 24.56
C SER A 297 5.61 3.02 25.87
N ALA A 298 5.60 3.92 26.86
CA ALA A 298 4.96 3.67 28.14
C ALA A 298 3.44 3.47 27.99
N PHE A 299 2.80 4.25 27.09
CA PHE A 299 1.37 4.11 26.80
C PHE A 299 1.05 2.80 26.10
N GLY A 300 1.87 2.35 25.14
CA GLY A 300 1.67 1.06 24.47
C GLY A 300 1.74 -0.12 25.43
N ARG A 301 2.74 -0.13 26.32
CA ARG A 301 2.88 -1.16 27.37
C ARG A 301 1.71 -1.13 28.35
N TRP A 302 1.26 0.06 28.75
CA TRP A 302 0.11 0.18 29.63
C TRP A 302 -1.18 -0.30 28.94
N TYR A 303 -1.43 0.12 27.71
CA TYR A 303 -2.54 -0.36 26.90
C TYR A 303 -2.56 -1.90 26.82
N ASN A 304 -1.42 -2.56 26.54
CA ASN A 304 -1.34 -4.03 26.54
C ASN A 304 -1.75 -4.66 27.87
N SER A 305 -1.29 -4.09 28.98
CA SER A 305 -1.60 -4.63 30.31
C SER A 305 -3.09 -4.56 30.67
N LEU A 306 -3.88 -3.77 29.95
CA LEU A 306 -5.32 -3.64 30.15
C LEU A 306 -6.13 -4.61 29.28
N LEU A 307 -5.51 -5.23 28.27
CA LEU A 307 -6.21 -6.16 27.38
C LEU A 307 -6.34 -7.55 28.02
N PRO A 308 -7.44 -8.27 27.75
CA PRO A 308 -7.57 -9.64 28.21
C PRO A 308 -6.50 -10.53 27.56
N PRO A 309 -5.99 -11.55 28.27
CA PRO A 309 -5.20 -12.60 27.64
C PRO A 309 -6.07 -13.33 26.61
N GLU A 310 -5.55 -13.55 25.40
CA GLU A 310 -6.18 -14.39 24.37
C GLU A 310 -6.07 -15.88 24.71
#